data_AF-A0A2A4TNM1-F1
#
_entry.id   AF-A0A2A4TNM1-F1
#
_cell.length_a   1.000
_cell.length_b   1.000
_cell.length_c   1.000
_cell.angle_alpha   90.00
_cell.angle_beta   90.00
_cell.angle_gamma   90.00
#
_symmetry.space_group_name_H-M   'P 1'
#
loop_
_entity.id
_entity.type
_entity.pdbx_description
1 polymer ?
#
loop_
_entity_poly.entity_id
_entity_poly.type
_entity_poly.pdbx_seq_one_letter_code
_entity_poly.pdbx_strand_id
1 'polypeptide(L)'
;MNLKERLEFCSICSKRVLNYKTGLLCSLTKEKPSFEGTCQDFIKDELEATRKLELNLHAAGNSRTENGSTKPIQNKIYGIALLILGLMVFLFSILIGGIMITTGISFLIKGYQQDKILKKHQLLQEKLSK
;
A
#
# COMPACT_ATOMS: atom_id res chain seq x y z
N MET A 1 31.16 -1.04 13.81
CA MET A 1 30.17 0.05 13.81
C MET A 1 30.70 1.23 13.02
N ASN A 2 30.01 1.63 11.96
CA ASN A 2 30.42 2.74 11.09
C ASN A 2 30.08 4.10 11.71
N LEU A 3 30.61 5.19 11.15
CA LEU A 3 30.38 6.54 11.68
C LEU A 3 28.88 6.92 11.70
N LYS A 4 28.10 6.47 10.73
CA LYS A 4 26.66 6.78 10.65
C LYS A 4 25.89 6.13 11.80
N GLU A 5 26.15 4.86 12.09
CA GLU A 5 25.58 4.14 13.23
C GLU A 5 25.95 4.79 14.56
N ARG A 6 27.21 5.25 14.70
CA ARG A 6 27.66 6.01 15.89
C ARG A 6 26.90 7.31 16.05
N LEU A 7 26.70 8.05 14.97
CA LEU A 7 25.94 9.30 14.96
C LEU A 7 24.45 9.07 15.23
N GLU A 8 23.86 7.98 14.75
CA GLU A 8 22.48 7.62 15.09
C GLU A 8 22.32 7.37 16.59
N PHE A 9 23.26 6.64 17.20
CA PHE A 9 23.29 6.44 18.64
C PHE A 9 23.47 7.77 19.41
N CYS A 10 24.42 8.60 19.00
CA CYS A 10 24.66 9.91 19.63
C CYS A 10 23.53 10.92 19.43
N SER A 11 22.71 10.78 18.38
CA SER A 11 21.63 11.74 18.08
C SER A 11 20.53 11.78 19.13
N ILE A 12 20.39 10.72 19.93
CA ILE A 12 19.43 10.63 21.05
C ILE A 12 20.13 10.69 22.42
N CYS A 13 21.41 11.05 22.45
CA CYS A 13 22.16 11.24 23.70
C CYS A 13 21.89 12.65 24.25
N SER A 14 21.83 12.79 25.58
CA SER A 14 21.73 14.09 26.26
C SER A 14 23.02 14.90 26.17
N LYS A 15 24.17 14.23 25.98
CA LYS A 15 25.49 14.84 25.80
C LYS A 15 25.77 15.29 24.35
N ARG A 16 24.73 15.42 23.51
CA ARG A 16 24.89 15.84 22.11
C ARG A 16 25.02 17.36 21.98
N VAL A 17 25.90 17.82 21.10
CA VAL A 17 26.08 19.24 20.79
C VAL A 17 26.10 19.41 19.27
N LEU A 18 25.34 20.36 18.75
CA LEU A 18 25.29 20.64 17.32
C LEU A 18 26.27 21.76 16.98
N ASN A 19 27.24 21.48 16.12
CA ASN A 19 28.16 22.47 15.57
C ASN A 19 27.85 22.66 14.08
N TYR A 20 27.53 23.88 13.67
CA TYR A 20 27.12 24.17 12.29
C TYR A 20 28.23 23.93 11.25
N LYS A 21 29.52 23.90 11.64
CA LYS A 21 30.64 23.59 10.74
C LYS A 21 30.94 22.09 10.64
N THR A 22 30.84 21.37 11.75
CA THR A 22 31.35 19.98 11.85
C THR A 22 30.27 18.92 12.09
N GLY A 23 29.03 19.33 12.36
CA GLY A 23 27.88 18.47 12.63
C GLY A 23 27.71 18.14 14.12
N LEU A 24 27.18 16.95 14.39
CA LEU A 24 26.92 16.45 15.75
C LEU A 24 28.24 16.06 16.44
N LEU A 25 28.47 16.61 17.63
CA LEU A 25 29.64 16.35 18.48
C LEU A 25 29.19 15.89 19.87
N CYS A 26 30.11 15.30 20.63
CA CYS A 26 29.92 15.01 22.05
C CYS A 26 30.30 16.22 22.90
N SER A 27 29.51 16.57 23.91
CA SER A 27 29.81 17.66 24.85
C SER A 27 31.07 17.41 25.69
N LEU A 28 31.42 16.13 25.92
CA LEU A 28 32.59 15.75 26.72
C LEU A 28 33.90 15.90 25.94
N THR A 29 33.96 15.34 24.74
CA THR A 29 35.19 15.29 23.95
C THR A 29 35.29 16.47 22.98
N LYS A 30 34.19 17.18 22.71
CA LYS A 30 34.05 18.21 21.66
C LYS A 30 34.42 17.69 20.26
N GLU A 31 34.40 16.37 20.07
CA GLU A 31 34.76 15.69 18.85
C GLU A 31 33.65 14.75 18.37
N LYS A 32 33.82 14.22 17.15
CA LYS A 32 32.94 13.19 16.60
C LYS A 32 33.10 11.88 17.39
N PRO A 33 32.05 11.04 17.45
CA PRO A 33 32.10 9.80 18.20
C PRO A 33 33.14 8.81 17.64
N SER A 34 34.15 8.49 18.46
CA SER A 34 35.25 7.58 18.13
C SER A 34 35.12 6.18 18.77
N PHE A 35 34.13 5.95 19.64
CA PHE A 35 33.94 4.69 20.35
C PHE A 35 33.60 3.50 19.44
N GLU A 36 34.00 2.30 19.86
CA GLU A 36 33.69 1.03 19.20
C GLU A 36 32.64 0.26 20.02
N GLY A 37 31.54 -0.13 19.36
CA GLY A 37 30.42 -0.79 20.02
C GLY A 37 29.53 0.20 20.78
N THR A 38 29.75 0.35 22.08
CA THR A 38 28.91 1.19 22.96
C THR A 38 29.71 2.33 23.58
N CYS A 39 29.05 3.47 23.81
CA CYS A 39 29.64 4.59 24.54
C CYS A 39 29.33 4.46 26.04
N GLN A 40 30.38 4.40 26.87
CA GLN A 40 30.24 4.28 28.33
C GLN A 40 29.56 5.50 28.96
N ASP A 41 29.72 6.66 28.32
CA ASP A 41 29.15 7.94 28.75
C ASP A 41 27.74 8.22 28.21
N PHE A 42 27.15 7.25 27.51
CA PHE A 42 25.85 7.44 26.89
C PHE A 42 24.77 7.62 27.94
N ILE A 43 24.08 8.75 27.83
CA ILE A 43 22.89 9.04 28.63
C ILE A 43 21.78 9.33 27.63
N LYS A 44 20.76 8.49 27.63
CA LYS A 44 19.63 8.64 26.73
C LYS A 44 18.84 9.90 27.08
N ASP A 45 18.56 10.71 26.07
CA ASP A 45 17.60 11.80 26.14
C ASP A 45 16.24 11.25 25.70
N GLU A 46 15.37 10.97 26.67
CA GLU A 46 14.05 10.37 26.43
C GLU A 46 13.15 11.28 25.58
N LEU A 47 13.26 12.60 25.73
CA LEU A 47 12.48 13.55 24.94
C LEU A 47 12.91 13.51 23.47
N GLU A 48 14.22 13.53 23.20
CA GLU A 48 14.71 13.44 21.83
C GLU A 48 14.46 12.07 21.20
N ALA A 49 14.63 10.99 21.97
CA ALA A 49 14.34 9.65 21.49
C ALA A 49 12.86 9.53 21.05
N THR A 50 11.95 10.07 21.85
CA THR A 50 10.52 10.12 21.53
C THR A 50 10.24 11.00 20.32
N ARG A 51 10.79 12.22 20.28
CA ARG A 51 10.66 13.15 19.14
C ARG A 51 11.14 12.52 17.83
N LYS A 52 12.28 11.83 17.85
CA LYS A 52 12.84 11.17 16.67
C LYS A 52 12.00 9.97 16.23
N LEU A 53 11.46 9.21 17.19
CA LEU A 53 10.53 8.12 16.91
C LEU A 53 9.26 8.66 16.23
N GLU A 54 8.64 9.69 16.79
CA GLU A 54 7.46 10.34 16.21
C GLU A 54 7.74 10.87 14.81
N LEU A 55 8.84 11.59 14.61
CA LEU A 55 9.25 12.08 13.29
C LEU A 55 9.40 10.96 12.27
N ASN A 56 10.04 9.86 12.64
CA ASN A 56 10.20 8.72 11.74
C ASN A 56 8.86 8.07 11.40
N LEU A 57 7.96 7.96 12.39
CA LEU A 57 6.60 7.46 12.16
C LEU A 57 5.81 8.41 11.25
N HIS A 58 5.91 9.73 11.44
CA HIS A 58 5.28 10.72 10.57
C HIS A 58 5.86 10.70 9.15
N ALA A 59 7.18 10.55 9.00
CA ALA A 59 7.84 10.44 7.71
C ALA A 59 7.45 9.17 6.94
N ALA A 60 7.11 8.09 7.64
CA ALA A 60 6.55 6.87 7.05
C ALA A 60 5.07 6.99 6.65
N GLY A 61 4.39 8.07 7.08
CA GLY A 61 3.01 8.38 6.74
C GLY A 61 2.84 8.99 5.35
N ASN A 62 1.62 9.45 5.05
CA ASN A 62 1.33 10.26 3.86
C ASN A 62 0.68 11.59 4.28
N SER A 63 0.70 12.58 3.37
CA SER A 63 0.12 13.92 3.62
C SER A 63 -1.38 13.92 3.94
N ARG A 64 -2.08 12.79 3.76
CA ARG A 64 -3.50 12.63 4.07
C ARG A 64 -3.75 12.05 5.47
N THR A 65 -2.71 11.73 6.23
CA THR A 65 -2.82 11.14 7.58
C THR A 65 -2.06 11.98 8.60
N GLU A 66 -2.65 13.10 8.99
CA GLU A 66 -2.10 14.04 9.99
C GLU A 66 -1.73 13.34 11.32
N ASN A 67 -2.47 12.28 11.69
CA ASN A 67 -2.22 11.43 12.87
C ASN A 67 -2.28 9.93 12.59
N GLY A 68 -2.34 9.51 11.32
CA GLY A 68 -2.61 8.12 10.97
C GLY A 68 -1.39 7.21 11.02
N SER A 69 -0.18 7.76 10.83
CA SER A 69 1.03 6.95 10.72
C SER A 69 1.55 6.38 12.05
N THR A 70 1.05 6.88 13.18
CA THR A 70 1.46 6.44 14.52
C THR A 70 0.75 5.17 15.00
N LYS A 71 -0.25 4.66 14.26
CA LYS A 71 -1.00 3.43 14.58
C LYS A 71 -0.74 2.32 13.56
N PRO A 72 0.46 1.71 13.54
CA PRO A 72 0.88 0.77 12.50
C PRO A 72 -0.03 -0.46 12.39
N ILE A 73 -0.57 -0.94 13.51
CA ILE A 73 -1.46 -2.11 13.54
C ILE A 73 -2.77 -1.82 12.80
N GLN A 74 -3.39 -0.67 13.07
CA GLN A 74 -4.66 -0.28 12.43
C GLN A 74 -4.49 -0.09 10.93
N ASN A 75 -3.41 0.58 10.50
CA ASN A 75 -3.12 0.77 9.08
C ASN A 75 -2.92 -0.56 8.34
N LYS A 76 -2.22 -1.52 8.96
CA LYS A 76 -2.06 -2.87 8.40
C LYS A 76 -3.41 -3.59 8.28
N ILE A 77 -4.25 -3.53 9.31
CA ILE A 77 -5.59 -4.15 9.29
C ILE A 77 -6.45 -3.54 8.19
N TYR A 78 -6.52 -2.22 8.07
CA TYR A 78 -7.27 -1.57 7.01
C TYR A 78 -6.75 -1.91 5.62
N GLY A 79 -5.43 -1.96 5.44
CA GLY A 79 -4.82 -2.38 4.19
C GLY A 79 -5.20 -3.81 3.80
N ILE A 80 -5.11 -4.75 4.74
CA ILE A 80 -5.49 -6.16 4.52
C ILE A 80 -6.99 -6.27 4.21
N ALA A 81 -7.85 -5.58 4.96
CA ALA A 81 -9.29 -5.60 4.75
C ALA A 81 -9.67 -5.06 3.36
N LEU A 82 -9.05 -3.97 2.91
CA LEU A 82 -9.26 -3.42 1.57
C LEU A 82 -8.77 -4.35 0.48
N LEU A 83 -7.63 -5.03 0.67
CA LEU A 83 -7.13 -6.03 -0.28
C LEU A 83 -8.10 -7.20 -0.42
N ILE A 84 -8.62 -7.74 0.68
CA ILE A 84 -9.59 -8.83 0.67
C ILE A 84 -10.88 -8.39 -0.02
N LEU A 85 -11.41 -7.21 0.34
CA LEU A 85 -12.63 -6.67 -0.27
C LEU A 85 -12.45 -6.46 -1.78
N GLY A 86 -11.31 -5.89 -2.20
CA GLY A 86 -10.98 -5.69 -3.60
C GLY A 86 -10.92 -7.01 -4.38
N LEU A 87 -10.31 -8.05 -3.80
CA LEU A 87 -10.25 -9.38 -4.40
C LEU A 87 -11.64 -10.01 -4.53
N MET A 88 -12.49 -9.89 -3.50
CA MET A 88 -13.86 -10.38 -3.56
C MET A 88 -14.66 -9.71 -4.68
N VAL A 89 -14.59 -8.38 -4.79
CA VAL A 89 -15.28 -7.62 -5.85
C VAL A 89 -14.76 -8.03 -7.22
N PHE A 90 -13.45 -8.20 -7.37
CA PHE A 90 -12.84 -8.63 -8.63
C PHE A 90 -13.34 -10.01 -9.07
N LEU A 91 -13.31 -11.01 -8.19
CA LEU A 91 -13.79 -12.36 -8.50
C LEU A 91 -15.30 -12.38 -8.80
N PHE A 92 -16.08 -11.61 -8.06
CA PHE A 92 -17.52 -11.47 -8.30
C PHE A 92 -17.82 -10.84 -9.66
N SER A 93 -17.02 -9.87 -10.09
CA SER A 93 -17.16 -9.24 -11.42
C SER A 93 -16.90 -10.22 -12.57
N ILE A 94 -15.94 -11.14 -12.41
CA ILE A 94 -15.66 -12.19 -13.39
C ILE A 94 -16.86 -13.14 -13.52
N LEU A 95 -17.45 -13.54 -12.39
CA LEU A 95 -18.63 -14.41 -12.39
C LEU A 95 -19.80 -13.77 -13.13
N ILE A 96 -20.13 -12.51 -12.81
CA ILE A 96 -21.20 -11.77 -13.49
C ILE A 96 -20.89 -11.62 -14.98
N GLY A 97 -19.66 -11.26 -15.33
CA GLY A 97 -19.21 -11.16 -16.72
C GLY A 97 -19.43 -12.45 -17.50
N GLY A 98 -19.08 -13.59 -16.92
CA GLY A 98 -19.30 -14.91 -17.52
C GLY A 98 -20.78 -15.23 -17.78
N ILE A 99 -21.66 -14.91 -16.83
CA ILE A 99 -23.12 -15.10 -16.99
C ILE A 99 -23.65 -14.22 -18.13
N MET A 100 -23.23 -12.95 -18.20
CA MET A 100 -23.67 -12.03 -19.24
C MET A 100 -23.22 -12.48 -20.64
N ILE A 101 -21.97 -12.92 -20.77
CA ILE A 101 -21.43 -13.43 -22.04
C ILE A 101 -22.18 -14.68 -22.50
N THR A 102 -22.31 -15.68 -21.63
CA THR A 102 -22.98 -16.95 -21.96
C THR A 102 -24.45 -16.74 -22.31
N THR A 103 -25.14 -15.86 -21.58
CA THR A 103 -26.53 -15.47 -21.87
C THR A 103 -26.62 -14.76 -23.22
N GLY A 104 -25.75 -13.79 -23.50
CA GLY A 104 -25.70 -13.09 -24.79
C GLY A 104 -25.50 -14.04 -25.98
N ILE A 105 -24.58 -15.00 -25.86
CA ILE A 105 -24.37 -16.06 -26.87
C ILE A 105 -25.65 -16.88 -27.09
N SER A 106 -26.34 -17.27 -26.01
CA SER A 106 -27.59 -18.02 -26.09
C SER A 106 -28.67 -17.24 -26.87
N PHE A 107 -28.80 -15.93 -26.63
CA PHE A 107 -29.73 -15.08 -27.38
C PHE A 107 -29.37 -14.98 -28.86
N LEU A 108 -28.08 -14.83 -29.20
CA LEU A 108 -27.64 -14.81 -30.61
C LEU A 108 -27.99 -16.11 -31.33
N ILE A 109 -27.70 -17.26 -30.71
CA ILE A 109 -28.04 -18.58 -31.28
C ILE A 109 -29.56 -18.69 -31.52
N LYS A 110 -30.36 -18.30 -30.52
CA LYS A 110 -31.83 -18.30 -30.65
C LYS A 110 -32.29 -17.41 -31.81
N GLY A 111 -31.74 -16.20 -31.95
CA GLY A 111 -32.04 -15.30 -33.07
C GLY A 111 -31.74 -15.93 -34.43
N TYR A 112 -30.56 -16.52 -34.60
CA TYR A 112 -30.20 -17.22 -35.85
C TYR A 112 -31.14 -18.39 -36.16
N GLN A 113 -31.58 -19.13 -35.14
CA GLN A 113 -32.54 -20.22 -35.32
C GLN A 113 -33.92 -19.70 -35.75
N GLN A 114 -34.39 -18.60 -35.14
CA GLN A 114 -35.64 -17.95 -35.51
C GLN A 114 -35.61 -17.47 -36.97
N ASP A 115 -34.54 -16.81 -37.39
CA ASP A 115 -34.35 -16.38 -38.78
C ASP A 115 -34.42 -17.54 -39.77
N LYS A 116 -33.81 -18.68 -39.43
CA LYS A 116 -33.85 -19.88 -40.26
C LYS A 116 -35.27 -20.45 -40.37
N ILE A 117 -36.03 -20.46 -39.27
CA ILE A 117 -37.41 -20.94 -39.25
C ILE A 117 -38.32 -20.02 -40.07
N LEU A 118 -38.18 -18.70 -39.91
CA LEU A 118 -38.96 -17.71 -40.65
C LEU A 118 -38.74 -17.82 -42.17
N LYS A 119 -37.47 -17.91 -42.61
CA LYS A 119 -37.13 -18.15 -44.03
C LYS A 119 -37.76 -19.44 -44.56
N LYS A 120 -37.71 -20.53 -43.78
CA LYS A 120 -38.33 -21.80 -44.16
C LYS A 120 -39.86 -21.69 -44.29
N HIS A 121 -40.51 -20.95 -43.40
CA HIS A 121 -41.95 -20.73 -43.45
C HIS A 121 -42.38 -19.88 -44.66
N GLN A 122 -41.63 -18.81 -44.98
CA GLN A 122 -41.85 -17.99 -46.17
C GLN A 122 -41.77 -18.82 -47.46
N LEU A 123 -40.72 -19.63 -47.60
CA LEU A 123 -40.55 -20.53 -48.76
C LEU A 123 -41.67 -21.57 -48.87
N LEU A 124 -42.22 -22.05 -47.75
CA LEU A 124 -43.34 -22.97 -47.74
C LEU A 124 -44.62 -22.29 -48.24
N GLN A 125 -44.90 -21.07 -47.80
CA GLN A 125 -46.07 -20.32 -48.25
C GLN A 125 -46.02 -20.00 -49.74
N GLU A 126 -44.86 -19.59 -50.27
CA GLU A 126 -44.68 -19.34 -51.71
C GLU A 126 -44.95 -20.59 -52.57
N LYS A 127 -44.63 -21.78 -52.05
CA LYS A 127 -44.93 -23.06 -52.72
C LYS A 127 -46.40 -23.44 -52.69
N LEU A 128 -47.13 -23.03 -51.64
CA LEU A 128 -48.56 -23.32 -51.50
C LEU A 128 -49.44 -22.37 -52.31
N SER A 129 -48.92 -21.21 -52.72
CA SER A 129 -49.64 -20.21 -53.53
C SER A 129 -49.38 -20.30 -55.04
N LYS A 130 -48.60 -21.28 -55.52
CA LYS A 130 -48.39 -21.61 -56.93
C LYS A 130 -49.13 -22.88 -57.29
#